data_AF-A0AAW4CMM9-F1
#
_entry.id   AF-A0AAW4CMM9-F1
#
_cell.length_a   1.000
_cell.length_b   1.000
_cell.length_c   1.000
_cell.angle_alpha   90.00
_cell.angle_beta   90.00
_cell.angle_gamma   90.00
#
_symmetry.space_group_name_H-M   'P 1'
#
loop_
_entity.id
_entity.type
_entity.pdbx_description
1 polymer ?
#
loop_
_entity_poly.entity_id
_entity_poly.type
_entity_poly.pdbx_seq_one_letter_code
_entity_poly.pdbx_strand_id
1 'polypeptide(L)' 'MCNDYRLLIDIASIAEDFEGLKIKIGMPEGAPNVPAREDIRMTDMAPIVRRSEAGSGINELLNRRWSWPGRN' A
#
# COMPACT_ATOMS: atom_id res chain seq x y z
N MET A 1 -11.23 -6.53 16.42
CA MET A 1 -10.73 -7.73 15.73
C MET A 1 -9.91 -7.22 14.55
N CYS A 2 -8.64 -7.61 14.40
CA CYS A 2 -7.70 -6.92 13.48
C CYS A 2 -7.71 -7.44 12.03
N ASN A 3 -8.70 -8.26 11.67
CA ASN A 3 -8.89 -8.90 10.36
C ASN A 3 -9.81 -8.11 9.42
N ASP A 4 -10.26 -6.94 9.87
CA ASP A 4 -11.06 -5.95 9.15
C ASP A 4 -10.51 -4.57 9.52
N TYR A 5 -10.24 -3.73 8.52
CA TYR A 5 -9.80 -2.35 8.72
C TYR A 5 -10.37 -1.39 7.67
N ARG A 6 -10.26 -0.09 7.99
CA ARG A 6 -10.72 1.00 7.13
C ARG A 6 -9.55 1.78 6.55
N LEU A 7 -9.62 2.08 5.26
CA LEU A 7 -8.75 3.03 4.59
C LEU A 7 -9.63 4.11 3.98
N LEU A 8 -9.79 5.23 4.69
CA LEU A 8 -10.70 6.33 4.29
C LEU A 8 -9.97 7.54 3.72
N ILE A 9 -8.65 7.48 3.69
CA ILE A 9 -7.80 8.51 3.09
C ILE A 9 -7.45 8.13 1.66
N ASP A 10 -7.27 9.13 0.82
CA ASP A 10 -6.83 8.93 -0.54
C ASP A 10 -5.32 8.62 -0.60
N ILE A 11 -4.90 8.05 -1.73
CA ILE A 11 -3.51 7.64 -1.95
C ILE A 11 -2.56 8.84 -2.08
N ALA A 12 -3.05 10.00 -2.53
CA ALA A 12 -2.22 11.21 -2.61
C ALA A 12 -1.87 11.71 -1.21
N SER A 13 -2.84 11.75 -0.28
CA SER A 13 -2.60 12.05 1.13
C SER A 13 -1.54 11.13 1.75
N ILE A 14 -1.59 9.81 1.46
CA ILE A 14 -0.55 8.86 1.91
C ILE A 14 0.82 9.24 1.33
N ALA A 15 0.90 9.54 0.03
CA ALA A 15 2.16 9.91 -0.61
C ALA A 15 2.75 11.22 -0.03
N GLU A 16 1.90 12.21 0.21
CA GLU A 16 2.26 13.50 0.83
C GLU A 16 2.80 13.32 2.25
N ASP A 17 2.18 12.46 3.06
CA ASP A 17 2.65 12.16 4.42
C ASP A 17 4.08 11.61 4.41
N PHE A 18 4.41 10.71 3.47
CA PHE A 18 5.76 10.17 3.34
C PHE A 18 6.76 11.18 2.78
N GLU A 19 6.32 12.07 1.87
CA GLU A 19 7.14 13.17 1.39
C GLU A 19 7.51 14.13 2.53
N GLY A 20 6.55 14.45 3.42
CA GLY A 20 6.78 15.25 4.63
C GLY A 20 7.82 14.62 5.57
N LEU A 21 7.88 13.29 5.62
CA LEU A 21 8.90 12.53 6.36
C LEU A 21 10.23 12.38 5.61
N LYS A 22 10.37 12.98 4.42
CA LYS A 22 11.52 12.85 3.51
C LYS A 22 11.80 11.41 3.07
N ILE A 23 10.77 10.58 3.04
CA ILE A 23 10.84 9.19 2.58
C ILE A 23 10.40 9.15 1.12
N LYS A 24 11.33 8.82 0.22
CA LYS A 24 11.02 8.70 -1.21
C LYS A 24 10.21 7.44 -1.50
N ILE A 25 9.08 7.62 -2.18
CA ILE A 25 8.20 6.54 -2.61
C ILE A 25 8.02 6.59 -4.14
N GLY A 26 8.27 5.47 -4.80
CA GLY A 26 7.94 5.24 -6.21
C GLY A 26 6.64 4.46 -6.37
N MET A 27 6.04 4.56 -7.55
CA MET A 27 4.79 3.85 -7.91
C MET A 27 5.04 3.05 -9.20
N PRO A 28 5.76 1.91 -9.13
CA PRO A 28 6.23 1.19 -10.32
C PRO A 28 5.10 0.58 -11.15
N GLU A 29 3.97 0.26 -10.53
CA GLU A 29 2.77 -0.28 -11.17
C GLU A 29 1.74 0.81 -11.54
N GLY A 30 2.15 2.09 -11.48
CA GLY A 30 1.25 3.25 -11.48
C GLY A 30 0.68 3.55 -10.10
N ALA A 31 0.04 4.72 -9.96
CA ALA A 31 -0.58 5.10 -8.69
C ALA A 31 -1.70 4.11 -8.33
N PRO A 32 -1.67 3.49 -7.13
CA PRO A 32 -2.75 2.61 -6.70
C PRO A 32 -4.11 3.32 -6.79
N ASN A 33 -5.03 2.76 -7.57
CA ASN A 33 -6.39 3.28 -7.67
C ASN A 33 -7.33 2.47 -6.76
N VAL A 34 -7.23 2.69 -5.45
CA VAL A 34 -8.09 2.03 -4.46
C VAL A 34 -9.00 3.07 -3.85
N PRO A 35 -10.34 2.90 -3.95
CA PRO A 35 -11.26 3.84 -3.33
C PRO A 35 -11.16 3.78 -1.79
N ALA A 36 -11.61 4.85 -1.15
CA ALA A 36 -11.85 4.83 0.29
C ALA A 36 -12.83 3.69 0.65
N ARG A 37 -12.45 2.85 1.61
CA ARG A 37 -13.21 1.64 2.01
C ARG A 37 -13.26 1.50 3.52
N GLU A 38 -14.44 1.14 4.01
CA GLU A 38 -14.72 0.91 5.44
C GLU A 38 -14.62 -0.56 5.88
N ASP A 39 -14.47 -1.48 4.94
CA ASP A 39 -14.55 -2.93 5.19
C ASP A 39 -13.54 -3.64 4.28
N ILE A 40 -12.25 -3.47 4.58
CA ILE A 40 -11.17 -4.20 3.90
C ILE A 40 -10.89 -5.46 4.70
N ARG A 41 -11.08 -6.62 4.08
CA ARG A 41 -10.98 -7.92 4.73
C ARG A 41 -9.76 -8.70 4.26
N MET A 42 -9.43 -9.73 5.02
CA MET A 42 -8.47 -10.75 4.59
C MET A 42 -8.78 -11.19 3.15
N THR A 43 -7.73 -11.29 2.33
CA THR A 43 -7.74 -11.60 0.89
C THR A 43 -8.11 -10.46 -0.06
N ASP A 44 -8.55 -9.30 0.42
CA ASP A 44 -8.77 -8.15 -0.45
C ASP A 44 -7.45 -7.53 -0.91
N MET A 45 -7.48 -6.83 -2.05
CA MET A 45 -6.36 -5.98 -2.46
C MET A 45 -6.32 -4.73 -1.60
N ALA A 46 -5.12 -4.33 -1.18
CA ALA A 46 -4.88 -3.13 -0.40
C ALA A 46 -3.54 -2.48 -0.77
N PRO A 47 -3.43 -1.14 -0.67
CA PRO A 47 -2.18 -0.46 -0.87
C PRO A 47 -1.23 -0.75 0.30
N ILE A 48 0.04 -1.00 -0.01
CA ILE A 48 1.12 -1.15 0.96
C ILE A 48 2.34 -0.34 0.52
N VAL A 49 3.09 0.15 1.50
CA VAL A 49 4.45 0.67 1.27
C VAL A 49 5.44 -0.43 1.62
N ARG A 50 6.31 -0.80 0.69
CA ARG A 50 7.39 -1.77 0.89
C ARG A 50 8.72 -1.23 0.41
N ARG A 51 9.83 -1.84 0.84
CA ARG A 51 11.14 -1.55 0.24
C ARG A 51 11.19 -2.08 -1.19
N SER A 52 11.78 -1.34 -2.12
CA SER A 52 12.00 -1.81 -3.49
C SER A 52 12.89 -3.06 -3.52
N GLU A 53 12.48 -4.05 -4.30
CA GLU A 53 13.27 -5.26 -4.55
C GLU A 53 14.45 -4.99 -5.50
N ALA A 54 14.37 -3.95 -6.33
CA ALA A 54 15.41 -3.58 -7.29
C ALA A 54 16.63 -2.90 -6.63
N GLY A 55 16.67 -2.78 -5.29
CA GLY A 55 17.83 -2.28 -4.56
C GLY A 55 18.09 -0.78 -4.70
N SER A 56 17.17 -0.01 -5.29
CA SER A 56 17.33 1.43 -5.54
C SER A 56 17.33 2.30 -4.27
N GLY A 57 17.09 1.71 -3.09
CA GLY A 57 16.89 2.44 -1.84
C GLY A 57 15.58 3.23 -1.77
N ILE A 58 14.75 3.15 -2.81
CA ILE A 58 13.44 3.80 -2.90
C ILE A 58 12.39 2.82 -2.34
N ASN A 59 11.42 3.34 -1.57
CA ASN A 59 10.26 2.54 -1.16
C ASN A 59 9.21 2.56 -2.27
N GLU A 60 8.37 1.54 -2.36
CA GLU A 60 7.35 1.39 -3.38
C GLU A 60 5.97 1.40 -2.74
N LEU A 61 5.05 2.17 -3.31
CA LEU A 61 3.63 2.13 -3.00
C LEU A 61 2.90 1.38 -4.09
N LEU A 62 2.25 0.28 -3.72
CA LEU A 62 1.64 -0.65 -4.67
C LEU A 62 0.49 -1.43 -4.01
N ASN A 63 -0.30 -2.14 -4.82
CA ASN A 63 -1.41 -2.96 -4.32
C ASN A 63 -0.97 -4.41 -4.14
N ARG A 64 -1.26 -4.99 -2.96
CA ARG A 64 -1.10 -6.43 -2.71
C ARG A 64 -2.33 -7.03 -2.06
N ARG A 65 -2.50 -8.33 -2.26
CA ARG A 65 -3.50 -9.14 -1.59
C ARG A 65 -3.16 -9.19 -0.10
N TRP A 66 -4.10 -8.83 0.77
CA TRP A 66 -3.94 -8.89 2.21
C TRP A 66 -4.12 -10.32 2.72
N SER A 67 -3.12 -11.14 2.45
CA SER A 67 -3.02 -12.50 2.93
C SER A 67 -1.56 -12.95 2.87
N TRP A 68 -1.23 -14.00 3.60
CA TRP A 68 0.05 -14.68 3.41
C TRP A 68 0.05 -15.46 2.09
N PRO A 69 1.23 -15.65 1.47
CA PRO A 69 1.38 -16.61 0.38
C PRO A 69 0.88 -18.00 0.84
N GLY A 70 0.11 -18.67 -0.02
CA GLY A 70 -0.28 -20.06 0.21
C GLY A 70 0.91 -21.01 0.06
N ARG A 71 0.74 -22.28 0.47
CA ARG A 71 1.66 -23.35 0.07
C ARG A 71 1.47 -23.60 -1.43
N ASN A 72 2.49 -23.28 -2.24
CA ASN A 72 2.61 -23.74 -3.62
C ASN A 72 2.88 -25.25 -3.64
#